data_AF-A0A7Y3B657-F1
#
_entry.id   AF-A0A7Y3B657-F1
#
_cell.length_a   1.000
_cell.length_b   1.000
_cell.length_c   1.000
_cell.angle_alpha   90.00
_cell.angle_beta   90.00
_cell.angle_gamma   90.00
#
_symmetry.space_group_name_H-M   'P 1'
#
loop_
_entity.id
_entity.type
_entity.pdbx_description
1 polymer ?
#
loop_
_entity_poly.entity_id
_entity_poly.type
_entity_poly.pdbx_seq_one_letter_code
_entity_poly.pdbx_strand_id
1 'polypeptide(L)' 'ELELDHGWPVRLVVPHLYFWKSVKWTRGFTLLDHDEPGFWERNGYHMYGDPFEEQRYWGD' A
#
# COMPACT_ATOMS: atom_id res chain seq x y z
N GLU A 1 -1.03 7.90 20.92
CA GLU A 1 -1.34 6.47 20.75
C GLU A 1 -2.02 6.26 19.39
N LEU A 2 -1.84 5.12 18.74
CA LEU A 2 -2.49 4.85 17.45
C LEU A 2 -3.92 4.40 17.70
N GLU A 3 -4.91 5.13 17.20
CA GLU A 3 -6.31 4.73 17.32
C GLU A 3 -6.59 3.46 16.49
N LEU A 4 -7.63 2.71 16.87
CA LEU A 4 -8.04 1.47 16.19
C LEU A 4 -8.27 1.71 14.68
N ASP A 5 -8.96 2.80 14.35
CA ASP A 5 -9.25 3.21 12.97
C ASP A 5 -7.98 3.58 12.19
N HIS A 6 -6.90 3.91 12.88
CA HIS A 6 -5.61 4.23 12.30
C HIS A 6 -4.66 3.04 12.19
N GLY A 7 -5.05 1.85 12.64
CA GLY A 7 -4.31 0.62 12.40
C GLY A 7 -3.61 0.02 13.62
N TRP A 8 -4.03 0.32 14.84
CA TRP A 8 -3.54 -0.35 16.05
C TRP A 8 -3.54 -1.89 15.84
N PRO A 9 -2.45 -2.64 16.14
CA PRO A 9 -1.27 -2.20 16.90
C PRO A 9 -0.18 -1.58 16.05
N VAL A 10 -0.16 -1.97 14.77
CA VAL A 10 0.95 -1.72 13.89
C VAL A 10 0.40 -1.31 12.53
N ARG A 11 0.88 -0.16 12.08
CA ARG A 11 0.64 0.37 10.74
C ARG A 11 1.97 0.49 10.01
N LEU A 12 2.03 -0.02 8.79
CA LEU A 12 3.10 0.29 7.85
C LEU A 12 2.77 1.62 7.17
N VAL A 13 3.75 2.52 7.10
CA VAL A 13 3.62 3.79 6.38
C VAL A 13 4.73 3.88 5.35
N VAL A 14 4.35 4.17 4.11
CA VAL A 14 5.26 4.49 3.00
C VAL A 14 4.98 5.93 2.56
N PRO A 15 5.71 6.93 3.09
CA PRO A 15 5.27 8.33 3.04
C PRO A 15 5.16 8.96 1.65
N HIS A 16 5.91 8.45 0.66
CA HIS A 16 6.00 9.04 -0.68
C HIS A 16 5.10 8.34 -1.70
N LEU A 17 4.31 7.34 -1.30
CA LEU A 17 3.37 6.65 -2.17
C LEU A 17 1.93 6.93 -1.74
N TYR A 18 0.99 6.67 -2.64
CA TYR A 18 -0.42 6.70 -2.29
C TYR A 18 -0.75 5.78 -1.12
N PHE A 19 -1.73 6.20 -0.32
CA PHE A 19 -1.98 5.64 1.01
C PHE A 19 -2.46 4.18 1.00
N TRP A 20 -2.92 3.63 -0.12
CA TRP A 20 -3.27 2.21 -0.21
C TRP A 20 -2.04 1.30 -0.06
N LYS A 21 -0.83 1.83 -0.30
CA LYS A 21 0.45 1.15 0.00
C LYS A 21 0.81 1.13 1.48
N SER A 22 0.11 1.91 2.33
CA SER A 22 0.33 1.99 3.77
C SER A 22 -0.68 1.11 4.53
N VAL A 23 -0.27 -0.12 4.84
CA VAL A 23 -1.14 -1.17 5.41
C VAL A 23 -1.51 -0.90 6.87
N LYS A 24 -2.80 -1.01 7.20
CA LYS A 24 -3.32 -1.01 8.59
C LYS A 24 -3.36 -2.44 9.15
N TRP A 25 -3.29 -2.57 10.47
CA TRP A 25 -3.43 -3.85 11.19
C TRP A 25 -2.42 -4.91 10.73
N THR A 26 -1.16 -4.51 10.56
CA THR A 26 -0.11 -5.36 10.00
C THR A 26 0.13 -6.58 10.88
N ARG A 27 0.16 -7.78 10.27
CA ARG A 27 0.35 -9.06 10.96
C ARG A 27 1.72 -9.71 10.74
N GLY A 28 2.38 -9.38 9.64
CA GLY A 28 3.66 -9.94 9.25
C GLY A 28 4.06 -9.49 7.86
N PHE A 29 5.23 -9.92 7.42
CA PHE A 29 5.80 -9.63 6.11
C PHE A 29 6.22 -10.92 5.44
N THR A 30 5.91 -11.04 4.15
CA THR A 30 6.46 -12.07 3.26
C THR A 30 7.38 -11.37 2.29
N LEU A 31 8.63 -11.83 2.20
CA LEU A 31 9.59 -11.30 1.24
C LEU A 31 9.50 -12.12 -0.04
N LEU A 32 9.41 -11.44 -1.17
CA LEU A 32 9.37 -12.01 -2.51
C LEU A 32 10.56 -11.48 -3.32
N ASP A 33 11.02 -12.26 -4.30
CA ASP A 33 12.09 -11.90 -5.23
C ASP A 33 11.58 -11.26 -6.53
N HIS A 34 10.26 -11.08 -6.63
CA HIS A 34 9.56 -10.47 -7.75
C HIS A 34 8.37 -9.66 -7.25
N ASP A 35 7.86 -8.79 -8.12
CA ASP A 35 6.64 -8.02 -7.86
C ASP A 35 5.40 -8.90 -8.07
N GLU A 36 4.51 -8.93 -7.07
CA GLU A 36 3.23 -9.64 -7.14
C GLU A 36 2.07 -8.68 -6.81
N PRO A 37 1.02 -8.60 -7.65
CA PRO A 37 -0.08 -7.68 -7.42
C PRO A 37 -0.93 -8.11 -6.22
N GLY A 38 -1.10 -7.19 -5.27
CA GLY A 38 -1.92 -7.35 -4.08
C GLY A 38 -3.42 -7.11 -4.33
N PHE A 39 -4.17 -6.89 -3.26
CA PHE A 39 -5.61 -6.65 -3.36
C PHE A 39 -5.93 -5.42 -4.22
N TRP A 40 -5.30 -4.28 -3.98
CA TRP A 40 -5.60 -3.04 -4.71
C TRP A 40 -5.16 -3.12 -6.17
N GLU A 41 -3.97 -3.68 -6.41
CA GLU A 41 -3.38 -3.76 -7.75
C GLU A 41 -4.20 -4.69 -8.63
N ARG A 42 -4.67 -5.82 -8.10
CA ARG A 42 -5.61 -6.69 -8.82
C ARG A 42 -6.97 -6.03 -9.10
N ASN A 43 -7.32 -4.97 -8.39
CA ASN A 43 -8.57 -4.22 -8.55
C ASN A 43 -8.39 -2.89 -9.32
N GLY A 44 -7.31 -2.75 -10.10
CA GLY A 44 -7.16 -1.63 -11.01
C GLY A 44 -6.10 -0.60 -10.60
N TYR A 45 -5.57 -0.67 -9.38
CA TYR A 45 -4.62 0.32 -8.86
C TYR A 45 -3.20 0.08 -9.37
N HIS A 46 -2.41 1.15 -9.46
CA HIS A 46 -1.05 1.09 -9.96
C HIS A 46 -0.09 0.30 -9.03
N MET A 47 0.89 -0.40 -9.62
CA MET A 47 1.87 -1.21 -8.88
C MET A 47 2.79 -0.41 -7.97
N TYR A 48 3.27 0.75 -8.40
CA TYR A 48 4.13 1.62 -7.58
C TYR A 48 3.29 2.65 -6.80
N GLY A 49 2.59 3.54 -7.50
CA GLY A 49 1.58 4.40 -6.87
C GLY A 49 2.17 5.73 -6.40
N ASP A 50 3.02 6.35 -7.22
CA ASP A 50 3.55 7.68 -6.97
C ASP A 50 2.47 8.75 -7.19
N PRO A 51 2.14 9.58 -6.18
CA PRO A 51 1.13 10.62 -6.31
C PRO A 51 1.55 11.83 -7.14
N PHE A 52 2.86 12.07 -7.32
CA PHE A 52 3.37 13.19 -8.11
C PHE A 52 3.43 12.85 -9.60
N GLU A 53 3.61 11.57 -9.93
CA GLU A 53 3.52 11.04 -11.30
C GLU A 53 2.09 10.57 -11.65
N GLU A 54 1.09 10.92 -10.83
CA GLU A 54 -0.33 10.60 -11.04
C GLU A 54 -0.65 9.10 -11.24
N GLN A 55 0.17 8.20 -10.68
CA GLN A 55 0.06 6.75 -10.86
C GLN A 55 -1.06 6.15 -10.01
N ARG A 56 -2.33 6.39 -10.36
CA ARG A 56 -3.45 5.92 -9.56
C ARG A 56 -3.91 4.53 -9.97
N TYR A 57 -4.02 4.28 -11.26
CA TYR A 57 -4.56 3.08 -11.85
C TYR A 57 -3.60 2.50 -12.90
N TRP A 58 -3.91 1.30 -13.39
CA TRP A 58 -3.18 0.73 -14.53
C TRP A 58 -3.40 1.56 -15.79
N GLY A 59 -2.31 1.92 -16.47
CA GLY A 59 -2.35 2.66 -17.73
C GLY A 59 -2.29 4.18 -17.58
N ASP A 60 -2.16 4.67 -16.34
CA ASP A 60 -1.65 6.02 -16.06
C ASP A 60 -0.14 6.10 -16.38
#